data_AF-A0A645CHK2-F1
#
_entry.id   AF-A0A645CHK2-F1
#
_cell.length_a   1.000
_cell.length_b   1.000
_cell.length_c   1.000
_cell.angle_alpha   90.00
_cell.angle_beta   90.00
_cell.angle_gamma   90.00
#
_symmetry.space_group_name_H-M   'P 1'
#
loop_
_entity.id
_entity.type
_entity.pdbx_description
1 polymer ?
#
loop_
_entity_poly.entity_id
_entity_poly.type
_entity_poly.pdbx_seq_one_letter_code
_entity_poly.pdbx_strand_id
1 'polypeptide(L)'
;MTSISIPNSVISIGKYAFEDCRSLISIVLSNGITSIGEYAFYNCYSLTSITLPDGVSSIGDNAFAKTSLNSIILPNSVTSIGYGAFFQCYELTSITIGSGIKNIQTSVFDACWNIQEIYIKATTPPQMQSDIPNQSAVKLYVPKGSKEIYQNNESWSGFKEYIEVDYGIRESYLWIN
;
A
#
# COMPACT_ATOMS: atom_id res chain seq x y z
N MET A 1 11.74 -20.55 -6.54
CA MET A 1 11.96 -20.19 -5.12
C MET A 1 10.65 -19.64 -4.59
N THR A 2 10.10 -20.20 -3.51
CA THR A 2 8.75 -19.88 -3.01
C THR A 2 8.76 -18.95 -1.80
N SER A 3 9.84 -18.90 -1.04
CA SER A 3 10.02 -17.98 0.08
C SER A 3 11.47 -17.51 0.23
N ILE A 4 11.64 -16.32 0.81
CA ILE A 4 12.95 -15.69 1.08
C ILE A 4 12.88 -14.98 2.43
N SER A 5 13.97 -15.04 3.20
CA SER A 5 14.19 -14.19 4.37
C SER A 5 15.39 -13.27 4.11
N ILE A 6 15.17 -11.96 4.24
CA ILE A 6 16.21 -10.96 4.00
C ILE A 6 17.02 -10.74 5.29
N PRO A 7 18.37 -10.82 5.26
CA PRO A 7 19.20 -10.61 6.44
C PRO A 7 19.05 -9.19 7.03
N ASN A 8 19.29 -9.07 8.34
CA ASN A 8 19.23 -7.79 9.07
C ASN A 8 20.26 -6.75 8.62
N SER A 9 21.32 -7.17 7.92
CA SER A 9 22.33 -6.25 7.37
C SER A 9 21.88 -5.54 6.10
N VAL A 10 20.78 -5.96 5.48
CA VAL A 10 20.24 -5.34 4.27
C VAL A 10 19.43 -4.10 4.68
N ILE A 11 19.78 -2.95 4.10
CA ILE A 11 19.12 -1.66 4.38
C ILE A 11 18.17 -1.25 3.24
N SER A 12 18.33 -1.82 2.05
CA SER A 12 17.50 -1.50 0.89
C SER A 12 17.26 -2.73 0.02
N ILE A 13 16.07 -2.84 -0.54
CA ILE A 13 15.82 -3.73 -1.69
C ILE A 13 16.14 -2.96 -2.96
N GLY A 14 17.11 -3.44 -3.73
CA GLY A 14 17.59 -2.77 -4.94
C GLY A 14 16.56 -2.74 -6.06
N LYS A 15 16.83 -1.91 -7.09
CA LYS A 15 16.03 -1.92 -8.32
C LYS A 15 16.06 -3.32 -8.95
N TYR A 16 14.91 -3.78 -9.45
CA TYR A 16 14.75 -5.09 -10.11
C TYR A 16 15.15 -6.33 -9.28
N ALA A 17 15.36 -6.20 -7.96
CA ALA A 17 16.01 -7.25 -7.15
C ALA A 17 15.28 -8.62 -7.17
N PHE A 18 13.96 -8.60 -7.26
CA PHE A 18 13.10 -9.78 -7.39
C PHE A 18 12.17 -9.67 -8.60
N GLU A 19 12.52 -8.87 -9.62
CA GLU A 19 11.74 -8.81 -10.85
C GLU A 19 11.54 -10.22 -11.44
N ASP A 20 10.34 -10.50 -11.95
CA ASP A 20 9.99 -11.76 -12.59
C ASP A 20 10.17 -13.02 -11.70
N CYS A 21 10.24 -12.86 -10.37
CA CYS A 21 10.19 -13.97 -9.43
C CYS A 21 8.76 -14.56 -9.33
N ARG A 22 8.26 -15.10 -10.45
CA ARG A 22 6.87 -15.56 -10.63
C ARG A 22 6.45 -16.71 -9.72
N SER A 23 7.38 -17.38 -9.06
CA SER A 23 7.12 -18.44 -8.08
C SER A 23 7.27 -17.99 -6.63
N LEU A 24 7.70 -16.75 -6.36
CA LEU A 24 7.84 -16.22 -5.01
C LEU A 24 6.45 -16.00 -4.43
N ILE A 25 6.14 -16.68 -3.33
CA ILE A 25 4.83 -16.63 -2.67
C ILE A 25 4.84 -15.64 -1.51
N SER A 26 5.94 -15.63 -0.75
CA SER A 26 6.11 -14.76 0.40
C SER A 26 7.57 -14.32 0.57
N ILE A 27 7.75 -13.15 1.16
CA ILE A 27 9.07 -12.63 1.52
C ILE A 27 8.99 -11.95 2.89
N VAL A 28 9.96 -12.26 3.74
CA VAL A 28 10.12 -11.60 5.04
C VAL A 28 11.25 -10.59 4.94
N LEU A 29 10.90 -9.31 5.01
CA LEU A 29 11.85 -8.20 5.07
C LEU A 29 12.36 -8.01 6.50
N SER A 30 13.62 -7.63 6.64
CA SER A 30 14.21 -7.31 7.95
C SER A 30 13.85 -5.89 8.38
N ASN A 31 13.84 -5.64 9.70
CA ASN A 31 13.47 -4.33 10.27
C ASN A 31 14.38 -3.17 9.84
N GLY A 32 15.58 -3.47 9.32
CA GLY A 32 16.54 -2.47 8.85
C GLY A 32 16.25 -1.89 7.47
N ILE A 33 15.28 -2.44 6.71
CA ILE A 33 14.96 -1.97 5.37
C ILE A 33 14.30 -0.58 5.45
N THR A 34 14.89 0.40 4.77
CA THR A 34 14.38 1.77 4.68
C THR A 34 13.83 2.11 3.30
N SER A 35 14.18 1.36 2.25
CA SER A 35 13.74 1.66 0.89
C SER A 35 13.55 0.41 0.02
N ILE A 36 12.55 0.48 -0.87
CA ILE A 36 12.27 -0.53 -1.89
C ILE A 36 12.43 0.12 -3.26
N GLY A 37 13.31 -0.44 -4.08
CA GLY A 37 13.68 0.11 -5.37
C GLY A 37 12.60 -0.03 -6.44
N GLU A 38 12.82 0.71 -7.52
CA GLU A 38 12.07 0.62 -8.77
C GLU A 38 12.00 -0.83 -9.27
N TYR A 39 10.81 -1.28 -9.66
CA TYR A 39 10.55 -2.64 -10.15
C TYR A 39 11.00 -3.79 -9.22
N ALA A 40 11.25 -3.52 -7.92
CA ALA A 40 11.86 -4.50 -7.01
C ALA A 40 11.13 -5.85 -6.95
N PHE A 41 9.80 -5.87 -7.02
CA PHE A 41 8.95 -7.06 -7.06
C PHE A 41 8.03 -7.07 -8.29
N TYR A 42 8.44 -6.39 -9.37
CA TYR A 42 7.66 -6.34 -10.58
C TYR A 42 7.39 -7.74 -11.12
N ASN A 43 6.15 -7.98 -11.54
CA ASN A 43 5.75 -9.24 -12.17
C ASN A 43 5.90 -10.49 -11.28
N CYS A 44 5.92 -10.32 -9.95
CA CYS A 44 5.86 -11.43 -9.00
C CYS A 44 4.43 -11.95 -8.81
N TYR A 45 3.86 -12.57 -9.84
CA TYR A 45 2.45 -13.02 -9.85
C TYR A 45 2.05 -14.03 -8.76
N SER A 46 3.00 -14.70 -8.10
CA SER A 46 2.65 -15.58 -6.97
C SER A 46 2.75 -14.88 -5.61
N LEU A 47 3.26 -13.65 -5.53
CA LEU A 47 3.50 -12.97 -4.26
C LEU A 47 2.16 -12.51 -3.69
N THR A 48 1.68 -13.23 -2.67
CA THR A 48 0.36 -12.97 -2.05
C THR A 48 0.43 -12.16 -0.78
N SER A 49 1.60 -12.13 -0.12
CA SER A 49 1.81 -11.40 1.12
C SER A 49 3.23 -10.87 1.25
N ILE A 50 3.32 -9.65 1.78
CA ILE A 50 4.56 -9.02 2.23
C ILE A 50 4.25 -8.11 3.42
N THR A 51 5.07 -8.17 4.46
CA THR A 51 5.01 -7.21 5.57
C THR A 51 6.12 -6.18 5.37
N LEU A 52 5.75 -4.91 5.22
CA LEU A 52 6.70 -3.82 5.17
C LEU A 52 7.16 -3.45 6.58
N PRO A 53 8.49 -3.36 6.82
CA PRO A 53 9.01 -2.87 8.08
C PRO A 53 8.60 -1.42 8.36
N ASP A 54 8.43 -1.07 9.63
CA ASP A 54 8.09 0.29 10.10
C ASP A 54 9.13 1.37 9.72
N GLY A 55 10.32 0.97 9.27
CA GLY A 55 11.39 1.86 8.82
C GLY A 55 11.32 2.25 7.33
N VAL A 56 10.46 1.60 6.53
CA VAL A 56 10.39 1.86 5.09
C VAL A 56 9.88 3.27 4.84
N SER A 57 10.69 4.14 4.22
CA SER A 57 10.35 5.53 3.92
C SER A 57 9.99 5.76 2.46
N SER A 58 10.45 4.91 1.54
CA SER A 58 10.25 5.09 0.09
C SER A 58 10.01 3.78 -0.65
N ILE A 59 9.04 3.80 -1.56
CA ILE A 59 8.71 2.72 -2.50
C ILE A 59 8.86 3.27 -3.92
N GLY A 60 9.72 2.65 -4.73
CA GLY A 60 10.02 3.09 -6.08
C GLY A 60 8.93 2.79 -7.11
N ASP A 61 9.11 3.30 -8.33
CA ASP A 61 8.14 3.12 -9.42
C ASP A 61 7.94 1.64 -9.72
N ASN A 62 6.69 1.24 -9.94
CA ASN A 62 6.27 -0.13 -10.27
C ASN A 62 6.79 -1.21 -9.29
N ALA A 63 7.21 -0.84 -8.07
CA ALA A 63 7.90 -1.76 -7.15
C ALA A 63 7.10 -3.03 -6.84
N PHE A 64 5.77 -2.94 -6.77
CA PHE A 64 4.85 -4.06 -6.54
C PHE A 64 3.85 -4.26 -7.69
N ALA A 65 4.10 -3.66 -8.85
CA ALA A 65 3.19 -3.80 -9.97
C ALA A 65 3.14 -5.26 -10.45
N LYS A 66 1.94 -5.72 -10.83
CA LYS A 66 1.66 -7.09 -11.28
C LYS A 66 2.02 -8.16 -10.23
N THR A 67 1.71 -7.88 -8.96
CA THR A 67 1.73 -8.88 -7.87
C THR A 67 0.32 -9.38 -7.57
N SER A 68 0.21 -10.48 -6.81
CA SER A 68 -1.08 -11.04 -6.37
C SER A 68 -1.33 -10.75 -4.88
N LEU A 69 -0.81 -9.63 -4.40
CA LEU A 69 -0.99 -9.19 -3.02
C LEU A 69 -2.50 -9.02 -2.76
N ASN A 70 -3.00 -9.68 -1.71
CA ASN A 70 -4.40 -9.56 -1.31
C ASN A 70 -4.63 -8.29 -0.49
N SER A 71 -3.67 -7.95 0.36
CA SER A 71 -3.63 -6.72 1.13
C SER A 71 -2.21 -6.23 1.32
N ILE A 72 -2.06 -4.92 1.59
CA ILE A 72 -0.77 -4.34 1.99
C ILE A 72 -0.96 -3.23 3.01
N ILE A 73 -0.03 -3.16 3.98
CA ILE A 73 0.07 -2.07 4.94
C ILE A 73 1.29 -1.22 4.58
N LEU A 74 1.04 0.04 4.23
CA LEU A 74 2.06 1.07 4.07
C LEU A 74 2.28 1.74 5.45
N PRO A 75 3.44 1.56 6.09
CA PRO A 75 3.66 2.08 7.43
C PRO A 75 3.67 3.61 7.46
N ASN A 76 3.49 4.19 8.65
CA ASN A 76 3.46 5.65 8.84
C ASN A 76 4.74 6.35 8.40
N SER A 77 5.86 5.62 8.34
CA SER A 77 7.16 6.08 7.86
C SER A 77 7.22 6.35 6.35
N VAL A 78 6.32 5.74 5.55
CA VAL A 78 6.34 5.91 4.09
C VAL A 78 5.95 7.34 3.76
N THR A 79 6.85 8.07 3.10
CA THR A 79 6.62 9.44 2.66
C THR A 79 6.59 9.58 1.14
N SER A 80 7.07 8.57 0.41
CA SER A 80 7.17 8.58 -1.05
C SER A 80 6.75 7.23 -1.66
N ILE A 81 5.86 7.30 -2.65
CA ILE A 81 5.39 6.17 -3.46
C ILE A 81 5.56 6.57 -4.92
N GLY A 82 6.29 5.75 -5.65
CA GLY A 82 6.59 5.94 -7.06
C GLY A 82 5.40 5.69 -7.98
N TYR A 83 5.56 6.10 -9.23
CA TYR A 83 4.58 5.91 -10.29
C TYR A 83 4.22 4.43 -10.44
N GLY A 84 2.93 4.12 -10.51
CA GLY A 84 2.48 2.75 -10.76
C GLY A 84 2.92 1.72 -9.70
N ALA A 85 3.31 2.13 -8.48
CA ALA A 85 3.88 1.21 -7.49
C ALA A 85 3.05 -0.06 -7.25
N PHE A 86 1.71 0.01 -7.37
CA PHE A 86 0.78 -1.12 -7.27
C PHE A 86 -0.02 -1.36 -8.56
N PHE A 87 0.46 -0.88 -9.71
CA PHE A 87 -0.23 -1.06 -10.99
C PHE A 87 -0.57 -2.53 -11.29
N GLN A 88 -1.81 -2.80 -11.71
CA GLN A 88 -2.28 -4.15 -12.03
C GLN A 88 -2.14 -5.18 -10.89
N CYS A 89 -2.25 -4.76 -9.63
CA CYS A 89 -2.46 -5.69 -8.51
C CYS A 89 -3.93 -6.15 -8.48
N TYR A 90 -4.28 -7.07 -9.38
CA TYR A 90 -5.68 -7.48 -9.57
C TYR A 90 -6.30 -8.15 -8.35
N GLU A 91 -5.52 -8.80 -7.49
CA GLU A 91 -6.01 -9.48 -6.30
C GLU A 91 -6.07 -8.56 -5.06
N LEU A 92 -5.64 -7.29 -5.18
CA LEU A 92 -5.59 -6.37 -4.06
C LEU A 92 -7.02 -5.93 -3.67
N THR A 93 -7.46 -6.36 -2.50
CA THR A 93 -8.80 -6.06 -1.96
C THR A 93 -8.77 -5.02 -0.85
N SER A 94 -7.65 -4.90 -0.14
CA SER A 94 -7.51 -3.96 0.97
C SER A 94 -6.14 -3.29 1.00
N ILE A 95 -6.11 -2.01 1.33
CA ILE A 95 -4.86 -1.28 1.55
C ILE A 95 -4.94 -0.38 2.79
N THR A 96 -3.88 -0.39 3.59
CA THR A 96 -3.64 0.61 4.63
C THR A 96 -2.59 1.61 4.18
N ILE A 97 -2.93 2.89 4.22
CA ILE A 97 -2.10 4.03 3.84
C ILE A 97 -1.70 4.78 5.13
N GLY A 98 -0.42 4.72 5.47
CA GLY A 98 0.15 5.41 6.63
C GLY A 98 0.06 6.94 6.56
N SER A 99 0.17 7.59 7.72
CA SER A 99 -0.02 9.05 7.85
C SER A 99 1.10 9.91 7.22
N GLY A 100 2.26 9.30 6.94
CA GLY A 100 3.41 9.95 6.31
C GLY A 100 3.21 10.27 4.82
N ILE A 101 2.32 9.56 4.13
CA ILE A 101 2.09 9.73 2.70
C ILE A 101 1.38 11.07 2.46
N LYS A 102 2.01 11.96 1.68
CA LYS A 102 1.44 13.27 1.32
C LYS A 102 0.96 13.35 -0.12
N ASN A 103 1.55 12.54 -0.99
CA ASN A 103 1.25 12.50 -2.42
C ASN A 103 1.13 11.05 -2.87
N ILE A 104 0.06 10.74 -3.60
CA ILE A 104 -0.15 9.51 -4.34
C ILE A 104 -0.04 9.88 -5.81
N GLN A 105 1.05 9.45 -6.45
CA GLN A 105 1.37 9.78 -7.83
C GLN A 105 0.40 9.10 -8.82
N THR A 106 0.51 9.46 -10.10
CA THR A 106 -0.28 8.86 -11.17
C THR A 106 -0.14 7.34 -11.21
N SER A 107 -1.24 6.66 -11.53
CA SER A 107 -1.32 5.22 -11.75
C SER A 107 -0.94 4.29 -10.59
N VAL A 108 -0.70 4.80 -9.38
CA VAL A 108 -0.29 3.98 -8.23
C VAL A 108 -1.20 2.77 -8.04
N PHE A 109 -2.52 2.94 -8.17
CA PHE A 109 -3.53 1.87 -8.04
C PHE A 109 -4.26 1.54 -9.35
N ASP A 110 -3.74 1.98 -10.49
CA ASP A 110 -4.40 1.73 -11.77
C ASP A 110 -4.57 0.23 -12.00
N ALA A 111 -5.75 -0.15 -12.50
CA ALA A 111 -6.16 -1.53 -12.72
C ALA A 111 -6.22 -2.43 -11.45
N CYS A 112 -6.18 -1.87 -10.24
CA CYS A 112 -6.51 -2.58 -9.00
C CYS A 112 -8.04 -2.66 -8.82
N TRP A 113 -8.74 -3.39 -9.70
CA TRP A 113 -10.20 -3.35 -9.79
C TRP A 113 -10.96 -3.98 -8.60
N ASN A 114 -10.28 -4.80 -7.79
CA ASN A 114 -10.87 -5.55 -6.69
C ASN A 114 -10.73 -4.87 -5.33
N ILE A 115 -10.20 -3.64 -5.25
CA ILE A 115 -10.14 -2.89 -4.00
C ILE A 115 -11.58 -2.73 -3.46
N GLN A 116 -11.78 -3.09 -2.20
CA GLN A 116 -13.05 -3.00 -1.48
C GLN A 116 -12.93 -2.07 -0.27
N GLU A 117 -11.75 -2.04 0.36
CA GLU A 117 -11.51 -1.29 1.59
C GLU A 117 -10.19 -0.52 1.50
N ILE A 118 -10.23 0.77 1.84
CA ILE A 118 -9.05 1.59 2.04
C ILE A 118 -9.07 2.11 3.47
N TYR A 119 -7.95 1.92 4.17
CA TYR A 119 -7.73 2.46 5.50
C TYR A 119 -6.66 3.53 5.42
N ILE A 120 -6.97 4.71 5.93
CA ILE A 120 -6.07 5.86 5.89
C ILE A 120 -5.80 6.32 7.32
N LYS A 121 -4.52 6.50 7.66
CA LYS A 121 -4.11 6.99 8.99
C LYS A 121 -3.91 8.51 9.04
N ALA A 122 -3.94 9.19 7.89
CA ALA A 122 -3.81 10.65 7.83
C ALA A 122 -5.13 11.33 8.21
N THR A 123 -5.07 12.36 9.05
CA THR A 123 -6.25 13.18 9.39
C THR A 123 -6.61 14.18 8.29
N THR A 124 -5.68 14.44 7.38
CA THR A 124 -5.87 15.29 6.19
C THR A 124 -5.65 14.43 4.94
N PRO A 125 -6.55 14.49 3.94
CA PRO A 125 -6.41 13.73 2.70
C PRO A 125 -5.07 13.99 2.00
N PRO A 126 -4.30 12.95 1.65
CA PRO A 126 -3.11 13.13 0.81
C PRO A 126 -3.53 13.58 -0.59
N GLN A 127 -2.67 14.34 -1.27
CA GLN A 127 -2.93 14.71 -2.66
C GLN A 127 -2.87 13.47 -3.53
N MET A 128 -3.86 13.26 -4.40
CA MET A 128 -3.92 12.08 -5.25
C MET A 128 -4.09 12.50 -6.71
N GLN A 129 -3.14 12.10 -7.55
CA GLN A 129 -3.08 12.48 -8.96
C GLN A 129 -3.83 11.52 -9.91
N SER A 130 -4.36 10.41 -9.38
CA SER A 130 -5.09 9.39 -10.15
C SER A 130 -6.18 8.77 -9.30
N ASP A 131 -7.32 8.47 -9.89
CA ASP A 131 -8.49 7.95 -9.18
C ASP A 131 -8.24 6.53 -8.64
N ILE A 132 -9.04 6.15 -7.64
CA ILE A 132 -9.14 4.76 -7.20
C ILE A 132 -10.09 4.03 -8.15
N PRO A 133 -9.70 2.89 -8.75
CA PRO A 133 -10.63 2.12 -9.56
C PRO A 133 -11.87 1.72 -8.77
N ASN A 134 -13.06 1.86 -9.38
CA ASN A 134 -14.35 1.54 -8.74
C ASN A 134 -14.59 2.26 -7.40
N GLN A 135 -14.06 3.47 -7.21
CA GLN A 135 -14.15 4.26 -5.97
C GLN A 135 -15.54 4.27 -5.31
N SER A 136 -16.61 4.39 -6.09
CA SER A 136 -17.99 4.39 -5.58
C SER A 136 -18.47 3.07 -4.97
N ALA A 137 -17.72 1.98 -5.13
CA ALA A 137 -17.94 0.69 -4.49
C ALA A 137 -17.04 0.46 -3.25
N VAL A 138 -16.03 1.31 -3.05
CA VAL A 138 -15.01 1.16 -2.00
C VAL A 138 -15.46 1.81 -0.69
N LYS A 139 -15.24 1.13 0.43
CA LYS A 139 -15.36 1.72 1.78
C LYS A 139 -14.06 2.41 2.17
N LEU A 140 -14.16 3.64 2.66
CA LEU A 140 -13.03 4.40 3.14
C LEU A 140 -13.09 4.54 4.67
N TYR A 141 -12.06 4.02 5.34
CA TYR A 141 -11.86 4.13 6.77
C TYR A 141 -10.86 5.25 7.03
N VAL A 142 -11.27 6.26 7.80
CA VAL A 142 -10.49 7.48 8.07
C VAL A 142 -10.39 7.73 9.58
N PRO A 143 -9.42 8.53 10.06
CA PRO A 143 -9.33 8.82 11.47
C PRO A 143 -10.59 9.50 12.02
N LYS A 144 -10.91 9.20 13.28
CA LYS A 144 -12.01 9.87 13.98
C LYS A 144 -11.86 11.39 13.91
N GLY A 145 -12.92 12.07 13.49
CA GLY A 145 -12.97 13.53 13.32
C GLY A 145 -12.54 14.04 11.95
N SER A 146 -12.08 13.18 11.03
CA SER A 146 -11.64 13.61 9.69
C SER A 146 -12.65 13.35 8.58
N LYS A 147 -13.77 12.67 8.84
CA LYS A 147 -14.75 12.27 7.81
C LYS A 147 -15.15 13.40 6.87
N GLU A 148 -15.53 14.55 7.42
CA GLU A 148 -16.00 15.69 6.63
C GLU A 148 -14.92 16.23 5.69
N ILE A 149 -13.65 16.25 6.12
CA ILE A 149 -12.53 16.72 5.31
C ILE A 149 -12.31 15.78 4.11
N TYR A 150 -12.48 14.47 4.29
CA TYR A 150 -12.39 13.49 3.21
C TYR A 150 -13.56 13.61 2.23
N GLN A 151 -14.80 13.74 2.75
CA GLN A 151 -16.00 13.87 1.92
C GLN A 151 -15.99 15.12 1.03
N ASN A 152 -15.38 16.21 1.51
CA ASN A 152 -15.30 17.48 0.80
C ASN A 152 -14.02 17.63 -0.06
N ASN A 153 -13.18 16.61 -0.13
CA ASN A 153 -11.94 16.64 -0.91
C ASN A 153 -12.18 16.18 -2.36
N GLU A 154 -11.55 16.83 -3.33
CA GLU A 154 -11.73 16.55 -4.76
C GLU A 154 -11.43 15.07 -5.10
N SER A 155 -10.28 14.56 -4.71
CA SER A 155 -9.84 13.19 -5.04
C SER A 155 -10.39 12.12 -4.08
N TRP A 156 -10.73 12.51 -2.85
CA TRP A 156 -11.15 11.58 -1.81
C TRP A 156 -12.67 11.57 -1.54
N SER A 157 -13.46 12.30 -2.34
CA SER A 157 -14.92 12.27 -2.31
C SER A 157 -15.48 11.03 -3.06
N GLY A 158 -16.80 10.80 -3.05
CA GLY A 158 -17.42 9.76 -3.91
C GLY A 158 -17.21 8.28 -3.52
N PHE A 159 -16.54 7.96 -2.41
CA PHE A 159 -16.52 6.59 -1.87
C PHE A 159 -17.91 6.09 -1.45
N LYS A 160 -18.10 4.77 -1.44
CA LYS A 160 -19.36 4.11 -1.05
C LYS A 160 -19.80 4.51 0.36
N GLU A 161 -18.84 4.53 1.28
CA GLU A 161 -19.07 4.77 2.70
C GLU A 161 -17.80 5.34 3.33
N TYR A 162 -17.97 6.23 4.31
CA TYR A 162 -16.89 6.79 5.12
C TYR A 162 -17.08 6.34 6.57
N ILE A 163 -16.10 5.61 7.10
CA ILE A 163 -16.15 5.03 8.44
C ILE A 163 -15.03 5.67 9.26
N GLU A 164 -15.38 6.22 10.42
CA GLU A 164 -14.39 6.80 11.33
C GLU A 164 -13.84 5.72 12.25
N VAL A 165 -12.51 5.67 12.34
CA VAL A 165 -11.77 4.69 13.14
C VAL A 165 -10.88 5.40 14.13
N ASP A 166 -10.88 4.92 15.38
CA ASP A 166 -9.93 5.34 16.40
C ASP A 166 -8.68 4.46 16.33
N TYR A 167 -7.68 4.92 15.56
CA TYR A 167 -6.40 4.24 15.44
C TYR A 167 -5.55 4.29 16.74
N GLY A 168 -5.96 5.08 17.74
CA GLY A 168 -5.24 5.26 19.00
C GLY A 168 -5.50 4.21 20.08
N ILE A 169 -6.52 3.36 19.92
CA ILE A 169 -6.88 2.32 20.90
C ILE A 169 -6.38 0.95 20.39
N ARG A 170 -5.11 0.65 20.70
CA ARG A 170 -4.41 -0.66 20.53
C ARG A 170 -4.56 -1.30 19.15
N GLU A 171 -3.56 -1.09 18.29
CA GLU A 171 -3.41 -1.67 16.93
C GLU A 171 -3.36 -3.22 16.83
N SER A 172 -3.74 -3.99 17.86
CA SER A 172 -3.51 -5.45 17.90
C SER A 172 -4.69 -6.34 17.48
N TYR A 173 -5.85 -5.81 17.04
CA TYR A 173 -7.03 -6.68 16.80
C TYR A 173 -7.88 -6.40 15.54
N LEU A 174 -7.56 -5.41 14.69
CA LEU A 174 -8.46 -5.04 13.58
C LEU A 174 -8.00 -5.47 12.18
N TRP A 175 -6.85 -6.14 12.05
CA TRP A 175 -6.22 -6.37 10.72
C TRP A 175 -5.97 -7.83 10.37
N ILE A 176 -6.50 -8.77 11.16
CA ILE A 176 -6.34 -10.21 10.90
C ILE A 176 -7.72 -10.85 11.04
N ASN A 177 -8.43 -10.97 9.93
CA ASN A 177 -9.39 -12.04 9.64
C ASN A 177 -9.46 -12.20 8.12
#